data_AF-A0A972VBF8-F1
#
_entry.id   AF-A0A972VBF8-F1
#
_cell.length_a   1.000
_cell.length_b   1.000
_cell.length_c   1.000
_cell.angle_alpha   90.00
_cell.angle_beta   90.00
_cell.angle_gamma   90.00
#
_symmetry.space_group_name_H-M   'P 1'
#
loop_
_entity.id
_entity.type
_entity.pdbx_description
1 polymer ?
#
loop_
_entity_poly.entity_id
_entity_poly.type
_entity_poly.pdbx_seq_one_letter_code
_entity_poly.pdbx_strand_id
1 'polypeptide(L)'
;EGFIGESLERKSIVPAGNPWFYDPKQLAGSQKNKRLRMYDTMQFLYELQNEFYSRYVKAIRDTGYQGEIMGSNWQAGRALSHYYNLHSDYLVGLIDRHNYFGGRSGDNINNASMCRMPGSALLSSGMQQVADRPFMLSEWIHVWPNEWGVEGPAIIAAYGMGLQGWDVSYMFQNRDNGQFSPVVGRDQWDVTAPQVLGLFPAVARQVHRGDVKESELTATRYVHVPSLAQGRIGFDDTVMQAHDIKSFGSDKVPFQTLSVARSVVEFTDQYRETPAFDLSPYVQNGLYKSSTGQLRWQQGDSRHSGYFTIDSPATKAVVGFAQGQTIRLGNVTIKPQSRFAAIYVTAQEEDKDINSSQKLLIVALARARNTDMKIFQDTRLLNKGKSPVLMEPVRAQITVNRQDILKAIALDHDGRKTQTILPIQDRTITIDGALQKTIYYQLEY
;
A
#
# COMPACT_ATOMS: atom_id res chain seq x y z
N GLU A 1 -16.12 -39.95 3.11
CA GLU A 1 -15.73 -38.58 3.52
C GLU A 1 -14.27 -38.45 3.97
N GLY A 2 -13.67 -39.50 4.56
CA GLY A 2 -12.27 -39.45 5.00
C GLY A 2 -11.24 -39.46 3.86
N PHE A 3 -10.01 -39.08 4.21
CA PHE A 3 -8.82 -39.25 3.37
C PHE A 3 -8.31 -40.70 3.42
N ILE A 4 -7.46 -41.05 2.45
CA ILE A 4 -6.87 -42.40 2.36
C ILE A 4 -6.10 -42.66 3.67
N GLY A 5 -6.41 -43.77 4.34
CA GLY A 5 -5.73 -44.20 5.57
C GLY A 5 -6.37 -43.71 6.88
N GLU A 6 -7.39 -42.85 6.83
CA GLU A 6 -8.11 -42.39 8.03
C GLU A 6 -9.04 -43.49 8.60
N SER A 7 -9.16 -43.53 9.93
CA SER A 7 -10.02 -44.46 10.64
C SER A 7 -10.43 -43.89 12.00
N LEU A 8 -11.73 -43.91 12.29
CA LEU A 8 -12.25 -43.51 13.60
C LEU A 8 -11.81 -44.49 14.68
N GLU A 9 -11.89 -45.80 14.41
CA GLU A 9 -11.46 -46.86 15.32
C GLU A 9 -9.98 -46.73 15.72
N ARG A 10 -9.11 -46.46 14.74
CA ARG A 10 -7.67 -46.26 14.98
C ARG A 10 -7.32 -44.84 15.45
N LYS A 11 -8.30 -43.94 15.57
CA LYS A 11 -8.11 -42.52 15.92
C LYS A 11 -7.09 -41.83 15.01
N SER A 12 -7.11 -42.15 13.72
CA SER A 12 -6.16 -41.63 12.71
C SER A 12 -6.75 -40.56 11.81
N ILE A 13 -7.87 -39.93 12.21
CA ILE A 13 -8.47 -38.80 11.50
C ILE A 13 -7.77 -37.53 11.96
N VAL A 14 -7.23 -36.76 11.02
CA VAL A 14 -6.51 -35.49 11.31
C VAL A 14 -7.13 -34.34 10.52
N PRO A 15 -7.05 -33.10 11.01
CA PRO A 15 -7.52 -31.95 10.25
C PRO A 15 -6.65 -31.75 9.00
N ALA A 16 -7.29 -31.57 7.84
CA ALA A 16 -6.62 -31.34 6.57
C ALA A 16 -6.08 -29.91 6.44
N GLY A 17 -5.03 -29.55 7.18
CA GLY A 17 -4.58 -28.17 7.40
C GLY A 17 -4.10 -27.35 6.20
N ASN A 18 -4.13 -27.84 4.96
CA ASN A 18 -3.75 -27.06 3.78
C ASN A 18 -4.93 -26.19 3.29
N PRO A 19 -4.84 -24.84 3.33
CA PRO A 19 -5.93 -23.96 2.91
C PRO A 19 -6.41 -24.17 1.46
N TRP A 20 -5.58 -24.76 0.60
CA TRP A 20 -5.98 -25.13 -0.76
C TRP A 20 -7.20 -26.06 -0.80
N PHE A 21 -7.35 -26.98 0.17
CA PHE A 21 -8.51 -27.86 0.24
C PHE A 21 -9.82 -27.11 0.49
N TYR A 22 -9.73 -25.91 1.07
CA TYR A 22 -10.86 -25.08 1.47
C TYR A 22 -11.27 -24.06 0.40
N ASP A 23 -10.50 -23.91 -0.67
CA ASP A 23 -10.84 -23.00 -1.76
C ASP A 23 -12.20 -23.40 -2.36
N PRO A 24 -13.15 -22.45 -2.55
CA PRO A 24 -14.46 -22.74 -3.13
C PRO A 24 -14.42 -23.53 -4.45
N LYS A 25 -13.41 -23.34 -5.30
CA LYS A 25 -13.22 -24.11 -6.54
C LYS A 25 -12.84 -25.56 -6.25
N GLN A 26 -12.03 -25.81 -5.23
CA GLN A 26 -11.70 -27.18 -4.81
C GLN A 26 -12.89 -27.84 -4.13
N LEU A 27 -13.62 -27.13 -3.28
CA LEU A 27 -14.85 -27.62 -2.65
C LEU A 27 -15.97 -27.93 -3.64
N ALA A 28 -16.06 -27.18 -4.75
CA ALA A 28 -16.97 -27.48 -5.87
C ALA A 28 -16.43 -28.57 -6.80
N GLY A 29 -15.11 -28.74 -6.86
CA GLY A 29 -14.40 -29.67 -7.73
C GLY A 29 -13.83 -30.88 -7.00
N SER A 30 -12.50 -30.95 -6.87
CA SER A 30 -11.77 -32.13 -6.41
C SER A 30 -12.16 -32.61 -4.99
N GLN A 31 -12.65 -31.70 -4.14
CA GLN A 31 -13.06 -31.97 -2.76
C GLN A 31 -14.59 -32.07 -2.60
N LYS A 32 -15.38 -32.08 -3.68
CA LYS A 32 -16.86 -32.13 -3.63
C LYS A 32 -17.41 -33.22 -2.71
N ASN A 33 -16.85 -34.43 -2.80
CA ASN A 33 -17.28 -35.58 -1.99
C ASN A 33 -16.85 -35.53 -0.51
N LYS A 34 -16.08 -34.51 -0.12
CA LYS A 34 -15.58 -34.29 1.24
C LYS A 34 -15.96 -32.89 1.76
N ARG A 35 -16.84 -32.16 1.05
CA ARG A 35 -17.14 -30.75 1.34
C ARG A 35 -17.62 -30.52 2.77
N LEU A 36 -18.57 -31.34 3.27
CA LEU A 36 -19.05 -31.24 4.65
C LEU A 36 -17.91 -31.46 5.65
N ARG A 37 -17.11 -32.51 5.44
CA ARG A 37 -15.89 -32.75 6.22
C ARG A 37 -14.92 -31.57 6.20
N MET A 38 -14.79 -30.83 5.09
CA MET A 38 -13.96 -29.63 5.01
C MET A 38 -14.55 -28.45 5.79
N TYR A 39 -15.88 -28.29 5.81
CA TYR A 39 -16.53 -27.32 6.68
C TYR A 39 -16.29 -27.62 8.16
N ASP A 40 -16.46 -28.88 8.57
CA ASP A 40 -16.16 -29.33 9.94
C ASP A 40 -14.68 -29.12 10.28
N THR A 41 -13.77 -29.35 9.33
CA THR A 41 -12.34 -29.15 9.54
C THR A 41 -12.00 -27.68 9.74
N MET A 42 -12.55 -26.78 8.93
CA MET A 42 -12.35 -25.34 9.09
C MET A 42 -12.90 -24.85 10.43
N GLN A 43 -14.10 -25.30 10.80
CA GLN A 43 -14.70 -24.95 12.09
C GLN A 43 -13.84 -25.45 13.26
N PHE A 44 -13.39 -26.71 13.22
CA PHE A 44 -12.49 -27.26 14.24
C PHE A 44 -11.19 -26.46 14.37
N LEU A 45 -10.54 -26.12 13.26
CA LEU A 45 -9.30 -25.33 13.27
C LEU A 45 -9.53 -23.91 13.79
N TYR A 46 -10.66 -23.29 13.43
CA TYR A 46 -11.08 -21.98 13.93
C TYR A 46 -11.32 -21.99 15.44
N GLU A 47 -12.06 -22.97 15.96
CA GLU A 47 -12.30 -23.13 17.39
C GLU A 47 -11.00 -23.37 18.16
N LEU A 48 -10.11 -24.24 17.63
CA LEU A 48 -8.79 -24.49 18.21
C LEU A 48 -7.93 -23.23 18.24
N GLN A 49 -7.92 -22.45 17.16
CA GLN A 49 -7.19 -21.18 17.08
C GLN A 49 -7.73 -20.17 18.11
N ASN A 50 -9.05 -20.05 18.25
CA ASN A 50 -9.64 -19.15 19.24
C ASN A 50 -9.41 -19.59 20.67
N GLU A 51 -9.43 -20.89 20.96
CA GLU A 51 -9.09 -21.41 22.28
C GLU A 51 -7.65 -21.01 22.64
N PHE A 52 -6.72 -21.23 21.70
CA PHE A 52 -5.33 -20.83 21.86
C PHE A 52 -5.20 -19.31 22.08
N TYR A 53 -5.75 -18.48 21.18
CA TYR A 53 -5.67 -17.03 21.32
C TYR A 53 -6.32 -16.52 22.61
N SER A 54 -7.53 -16.97 22.95
CA SER A 54 -8.23 -16.53 24.16
C SER A 54 -7.44 -16.85 25.43
N ARG A 55 -6.79 -18.03 25.50
CA ARG A 55 -5.93 -18.40 26.62
C ARG A 55 -4.72 -17.48 26.76
N TYR A 56 -4.05 -17.15 25.66
CA TYR A 56 -2.88 -16.26 25.67
C TYR A 56 -3.26 -14.81 25.94
N VAL A 57 -4.34 -14.31 25.33
CA VAL A 57 -4.88 -12.97 25.61
C VAL A 57 -5.19 -12.87 27.09
N LYS A 58 -5.90 -13.84 27.67
CA LYS A 58 -6.17 -13.86 29.12
C LYS A 58 -4.88 -13.84 29.93
N ALA A 59 -3.91 -14.72 29.63
CA ALA A 59 -2.66 -14.77 30.37
C ALA A 59 -1.88 -13.45 30.30
N ILE A 60 -1.84 -12.79 29.14
CA ILE A 60 -1.22 -11.48 28.96
C ILE A 60 -1.97 -10.41 29.78
N ARG A 61 -3.31 -10.38 29.71
CA ARG A 61 -4.13 -9.42 30.45
C ARG A 61 -4.01 -9.60 31.98
N ASP A 62 -3.90 -10.83 32.47
CA ASP A 62 -3.70 -11.13 33.89
C ASP A 62 -2.35 -10.58 34.43
N THR A 63 -1.38 -10.26 33.56
CA THR A 63 -0.15 -9.55 33.97
C THR A 63 -0.34 -8.05 34.23
N GLY A 64 -1.51 -7.49 33.91
CA GLY A 64 -1.80 -6.06 33.94
C GLY A 64 -1.46 -5.33 32.64
N TYR A 65 -1.07 -6.03 31.57
CA TYR A 65 -0.80 -5.41 30.26
C TYR A 65 -2.05 -4.78 29.65
N GLN A 66 -1.99 -3.49 29.34
CA GLN A 66 -3.11 -2.70 28.78
C GLN A 66 -2.98 -2.36 27.30
N GLY A 67 -1.83 -2.67 26.67
CA GLY A 67 -1.60 -2.33 25.26
C GLY A 67 -2.38 -3.22 24.28
N GLU A 68 -2.30 -2.87 23.00
CA GLU A 68 -2.89 -3.68 21.93
C GLU A 68 -2.31 -5.09 21.88
N ILE A 69 -3.16 -6.07 21.60
CA ILE A 69 -2.75 -7.45 21.31
C ILE A 69 -3.25 -7.75 19.90
N MET A 70 -2.41 -8.41 19.12
CA MET A 70 -2.78 -8.91 17.80
C MET A 70 -2.70 -10.43 17.77
N GLY A 71 -3.51 -11.03 16.91
CA GLY A 71 -3.45 -12.46 16.60
C GLY A 71 -2.35 -12.75 15.60
N SER A 72 -2.74 -13.08 14.37
CA SER A 72 -1.83 -13.36 13.26
C SER A 72 -1.78 -12.20 12.25
N ASN A 73 -0.66 -12.14 11.53
CA ASN A 73 -0.47 -11.29 10.36
C ASN A 73 -0.76 -12.04 9.03
N TRP A 74 -1.06 -13.34 9.11
CA TRP A 74 -1.26 -14.23 7.97
C TRP A 74 -2.71 -14.25 7.49
N GLN A 75 -2.87 -14.71 6.26
CA GLN A 75 -4.14 -15.04 5.66
C GLN A 75 -4.23 -16.56 5.46
N ALA A 76 -5.40 -17.13 5.77
CA ALA A 76 -5.69 -18.55 5.53
C ALA A 76 -6.46 -18.79 4.23
N GLY A 77 -5.80 -18.69 3.07
CA GLY A 77 -6.43 -18.94 1.77
C GLY A 77 -7.44 -17.85 1.40
N ARG A 78 -8.65 -18.23 0.94
CA ARG A 78 -9.74 -17.30 0.60
C ARG A 78 -11.10 -17.80 1.09
N ALA A 79 -12.11 -16.96 1.04
CA ALA A 79 -13.49 -17.26 1.42
C ALA A 79 -13.56 -17.79 2.86
N LEU A 80 -14.28 -18.90 3.08
CA LEU A 80 -14.65 -19.39 4.40
C LEU A 80 -13.45 -19.54 5.35
N SER A 81 -12.35 -20.15 4.89
CA SER A 81 -11.16 -20.34 5.73
C SER A 81 -10.50 -19.01 6.12
N HIS A 82 -10.48 -18.06 5.18
CA HIS A 82 -9.92 -16.75 5.44
C HIS A 82 -10.77 -15.95 6.42
N TYR A 83 -12.10 -15.96 6.27
CA TYR A 83 -12.98 -15.21 7.16
C TYR A 83 -13.10 -15.82 8.55
N TYR A 84 -12.91 -17.14 8.72
CA TYR A 84 -12.65 -17.71 10.03
C TYR A 84 -11.35 -17.17 10.65
N ASN A 85 -10.25 -17.17 9.90
CA ASN A 85 -8.97 -16.68 10.36
C ASN A 85 -9.00 -15.17 10.70
N LEU A 86 -9.61 -14.34 9.86
CA LEU A 86 -9.80 -12.91 10.12
C LEU A 86 -10.70 -12.68 11.35
N HIS A 87 -11.71 -13.53 11.56
CA HIS A 87 -12.55 -13.44 12.76
C HIS A 87 -11.79 -13.81 14.02
N SER A 88 -10.89 -14.79 13.98
CA SER A 88 -9.99 -15.08 15.10
C SER A 88 -9.10 -13.89 15.45
N ASP A 89 -8.57 -13.16 14.45
CA ASP A 89 -7.81 -11.93 14.69
C ASP A 89 -8.69 -10.82 15.30
N TYR A 90 -9.92 -10.66 14.79
CA TYR A 90 -10.92 -9.72 15.30
C TYR A 90 -11.28 -9.93 16.78
N LEU A 91 -11.36 -11.19 17.21
CA LEU A 91 -11.63 -11.55 18.60
C LEU A 91 -10.45 -11.23 19.53
N VAL A 92 -9.23 -11.12 18.99
CA VAL A 92 -8.04 -10.73 19.76
C VAL A 92 -7.96 -9.21 19.91
N GLY A 93 -8.12 -8.47 18.81
CA GLY A 93 -7.99 -7.02 18.81
C GLY A 93 -7.59 -6.48 17.44
N LEU A 94 -6.41 -5.86 17.38
CA LEU A 94 -5.87 -5.21 16.19
C LEU A 94 -5.68 -6.21 15.02
N ILE A 95 -6.05 -5.78 13.82
CA ILE A 95 -5.90 -6.55 12.58
C ILE A 95 -4.58 -6.16 11.91
N ASP A 96 -3.63 -7.09 11.83
CA ASP A 96 -2.35 -6.85 11.18
C ASP A 96 -2.21 -7.64 9.88
N ARG A 97 -1.57 -7.08 8.85
CA ARG A 97 -1.27 -7.79 7.60
C ARG A 97 0.12 -7.51 7.07
N HIS A 98 0.68 -8.49 6.38
CA HIS A 98 1.92 -8.35 5.62
C HIS A 98 1.65 -8.45 4.12
N ASN A 99 2.31 -7.61 3.33
CA ASN A 99 2.24 -7.71 1.88
C ASN A 99 3.46 -7.11 1.20
N TYR A 100 3.83 -7.67 0.06
CA TYR A 100 5.01 -7.30 -0.69
C TYR A 100 4.67 -7.05 -2.15
N PHE A 101 5.54 -6.32 -2.85
CA PHE A 101 5.37 -6.08 -4.27
C PHE A 101 6.67 -6.17 -5.03
N GLY A 102 6.63 -6.70 -6.25
CA GLY A 102 7.81 -6.81 -7.11
C GLY A 102 8.68 -8.02 -6.81
N GLY A 103 9.99 -7.82 -6.62
CA GLY A 103 10.92 -8.90 -6.32
C GLY A 103 11.38 -9.75 -7.51
N ARG A 104 11.92 -10.92 -7.19
CA ARG A 104 12.53 -11.87 -8.12
C ARG A 104 11.85 -13.23 -8.06
N SER A 105 11.77 -13.90 -9.21
CA SER A 105 11.36 -15.30 -9.33
C SER A 105 12.33 -16.00 -10.27
N GLY A 106 13.30 -16.72 -9.71
CA GLY A 106 14.47 -17.20 -10.44
C GLY A 106 15.25 -16.03 -11.05
N ASP A 107 15.55 -16.12 -12.34
CA ASP A 107 16.25 -15.07 -13.09
C ASP A 107 15.39 -13.84 -13.41
N ASN A 108 14.06 -14.00 -13.35
CA ASN A 108 13.11 -12.95 -13.73
C ASN A 108 12.86 -11.99 -12.59
N ILE A 109 12.71 -10.70 -12.92
CA ILE A 109 12.36 -9.63 -11.98
C ILE A 109 10.94 -9.14 -12.27
N ASN A 110 10.16 -8.92 -11.23
CA ASN A 110 8.87 -8.26 -11.33
C ASN A 110 9.04 -6.75 -11.15
N ASN A 111 9.53 -6.10 -12.21
CA ASN A 111 9.77 -4.66 -12.24
C ASN A 111 8.60 -3.87 -12.86
N ALA A 112 7.38 -4.11 -12.37
CA ALA A 112 6.20 -3.31 -12.71
C ALA A 112 5.96 -2.25 -11.63
N SER A 113 5.25 -1.18 -11.97
CA SER A 113 4.76 -0.20 -11.01
C SER A 113 3.41 -0.65 -10.42
N MET A 114 3.09 -0.20 -9.21
CA MET A 114 1.76 -0.30 -8.60
C MET A 114 0.80 0.73 -9.19
N CYS A 115 1.31 1.88 -9.65
CA CYS A 115 0.50 2.96 -10.23
C CYS A 115 -0.35 2.53 -11.44
N ARG A 116 -0.02 1.42 -12.12
CA ARG A 116 -0.87 0.91 -13.22
C ARG A 116 -2.24 0.41 -12.77
N MET A 117 -2.42 -0.05 -11.53
CA MET A 117 -3.63 -0.73 -11.09
C MET A 117 -4.10 -0.17 -9.73
N PRO A 118 -5.05 0.78 -9.71
CA PRO A 118 -5.57 1.41 -8.49
C PRO A 118 -6.06 0.37 -7.48
N GLY A 119 -5.70 0.52 -6.21
CA GLY A 119 -6.18 -0.36 -5.13
C GLY A 119 -5.55 -1.76 -5.07
N SER A 120 -4.63 -2.09 -5.97
CA SER A 120 -4.01 -3.43 -6.04
C SER A 120 -2.77 -3.58 -5.14
N ALA A 121 -2.16 -4.78 -5.16
CA ALA A 121 -0.90 -5.09 -4.47
C ALA A 121 -0.90 -4.68 -2.99
N LEU A 122 0.10 -3.92 -2.52
CA LEU A 122 0.21 -3.55 -1.10
C LEU A 122 -1.06 -2.89 -0.56
N LEU A 123 -1.68 -2.01 -1.35
CA LEU A 123 -2.90 -1.31 -0.94
C LEU A 123 -4.08 -2.26 -0.75
N SER A 124 -4.14 -3.34 -1.54
CA SER A 124 -5.23 -4.33 -1.45
C SER A 124 -5.30 -5.02 -0.09
N SER A 125 -4.25 -4.98 0.72
CA SER A 125 -4.29 -5.47 2.11
C SER A 125 -5.43 -4.85 2.92
N GLY A 126 -5.83 -3.61 2.60
CA GLY A 126 -7.00 -2.95 3.20
C GLY A 126 -8.32 -3.67 2.98
N MET A 127 -8.39 -4.61 2.02
CA MET A 127 -9.54 -5.52 1.92
C MET A 127 -9.72 -6.42 3.14
N GLN A 128 -8.81 -6.40 4.10
CA GLN A 128 -8.92 -7.17 5.34
C GLN A 128 -9.14 -6.27 6.56
N GLN A 129 -9.26 -4.95 6.39
CA GLN A 129 -9.62 -4.03 7.47
C GLN A 129 -11.00 -4.39 8.02
N VAL A 130 -11.13 -4.43 9.34
CA VAL A 130 -12.41 -4.68 10.03
C VAL A 130 -12.94 -3.37 10.57
N ALA A 131 -14.25 -3.11 10.40
CA ALA A 131 -14.85 -1.79 10.56
C ALA A 131 -14.61 -1.15 11.95
N ASP A 132 -14.60 -1.98 13.00
CA ASP A 132 -14.51 -1.60 14.41
C ASP A 132 -13.20 -2.09 15.07
N ARG A 133 -12.12 -2.28 14.29
CA ARG A 133 -10.78 -2.59 14.81
C ARG A 133 -9.70 -1.73 14.18
N PRO A 134 -8.64 -1.40 14.93
CA PRO A 134 -7.44 -0.82 14.35
C PRO A 134 -6.87 -1.74 13.26
N PHE A 135 -6.34 -1.14 12.20
CA PHE A 135 -5.69 -1.84 11.11
C PHE A 135 -4.22 -1.46 10.99
N MET A 136 -3.38 -2.48 10.94
CA MET A 136 -1.94 -2.37 10.78
C MET A 136 -1.46 -3.08 9.51
N LEU A 137 -0.57 -2.42 8.79
CA LEU A 137 0.29 -3.05 7.79
C LEU A 137 1.73 -3.04 8.33
N SER A 138 2.06 -4.01 9.19
CA SER A 138 3.33 -4.01 9.94
C SER A 138 4.54 -4.43 9.11
N GLU A 139 4.33 -4.98 7.93
CA GLU A 139 5.43 -5.46 7.10
C GLU A 139 5.08 -5.32 5.63
N TRP A 140 5.74 -4.38 4.97
CA TRP A 140 5.61 -4.20 3.53
C TRP A 140 6.81 -3.51 2.90
N ILE A 141 7.07 -3.81 1.63
CA ILE A 141 8.02 -3.06 0.78
C ILE A 141 7.90 -3.49 -0.69
N HIS A 142 8.38 -2.63 -1.58
CA HIS A 142 8.79 -3.02 -2.93
C HIS A 142 10.08 -3.84 -2.86
N VAL A 143 9.96 -5.15 -3.05
CA VAL A 143 11.08 -6.09 -2.96
C VAL A 143 12.05 -5.82 -4.10
N TRP A 144 13.33 -5.65 -3.75
CA TRP A 144 14.41 -5.51 -4.72
C TRP A 144 14.46 -6.75 -5.64
N PRO A 145 14.66 -6.61 -6.95
CA PRO A 145 15.13 -5.44 -7.70
C PRO A 145 14.02 -4.67 -8.43
N ASN A 146 12.84 -4.52 -7.82
CA ASN A 146 11.85 -3.58 -8.35
C ASN A 146 12.38 -2.14 -8.23
N GLU A 147 12.38 -1.40 -9.34
CA GLU A 147 12.97 -0.05 -9.42
C GLU A 147 12.01 1.07 -9.00
N TRP A 148 10.74 0.74 -8.73
CA TRP A 148 9.66 1.71 -8.52
C TRP A 148 9.30 1.92 -7.06
N GLY A 149 10.19 1.57 -6.13
CA GLY A 149 9.95 1.63 -4.67
C GLY A 149 9.56 3.01 -4.11
N VAL A 150 9.83 4.10 -4.84
CA VAL A 150 9.40 5.46 -4.50
C VAL A 150 7.88 5.55 -4.30
N GLU A 151 7.10 4.81 -5.11
CA GLU A 151 5.64 4.92 -5.09
C GLU A 151 5.00 4.27 -3.86
N GLY A 152 5.69 3.31 -3.21
CA GLY A 152 5.14 2.56 -2.07
C GLY A 152 4.77 3.47 -0.89
N PRO A 153 5.72 4.22 -0.31
CA PRO A 153 5.44 5.18 0.75
C PRO A 153 4.39 6.21 0.35
N ALA A 154 4.42 6.68 -0.91
CA ALA A 154 3.44 7.63 -1.42
C ALA A 154 2.01 7.07 -1.43
N ILE A 155 1.84 5.83 -1.91
CA ILE A 155 0.54 5.14 -1.99
C ILE A 155 0.02 4.84 -0.58
N ILE A 156 0.86 4.26 0.29
CA ILE A 156 0.44 3.90 1.65
C ILE A 156 0.09 5.16 2.45
N ALA A 157 0.85 6.25 2.32
CA ALA A 157 0.54 7.49 3.02
C ALA A 157 -0.75 8.17 2.54
N ALA A 158 -0.99 8.21 1.22
CA ALA A 158 -2.17 8.87 0.67
C ALA A 158 -3.43 8.02 0.80
N TYR A 159 -3.37 6.76 0.39
CA TYR A 159 -4.55 5.89 0.35
C TYR A 159 -4.70 5.07 1.62
N GLY A 160 -3.64 4.43 2.13
CA GLY A 160 -3.72 3.60 3.34
C GLY A 160 -3.99 4.44 4.59
N MET A 161 -3.00 5.22 5.03
CA MET A 161 -3.09 6.06 6.24
C MET A 161 -4.10 7.20 6.09
N GLY A 162 -4.26 7.74 4.86
CA GLY A 162 -5.22 8.81 4.57
C GLY A 162 -6.62 8.27 4.27
N LEU A 163 -6.91 7.99 2.99
CA LEU A 163 -8.27 7.68 2.52
C LEU A 163 -8.94 6.50 3.25
N GLN A 164 -8.20 5.44 3.58
CA GLN A 164 -8.71 4.25 4.28
C GLN A 164 -8.69 4.38 5.81
N GLY A 165 -7.97 5.37 6.35
CA GLY A 165 -7.81 5.54 7.79
C GLY A 165 -7.08 4.38 8.47
N TRP A 166 -6.02 3.85 7.88
CA TRP A 166 -5.18 2.84 8.56
C TRP A 166 -4.42 3.46 9.72
N ASP A 167 -4.35 2.74 10.83
CA ASP A 167 -3.79 3.24 12.09
C ASP A 167 -2.26 3.11 12.15
N VAL A 168 -1.71 2.04 11.56
CA VAL A 168 -0.28 1.74 11.66
C VAL A 168 0.27 1.19 10.34
N SER A 169 1.47 1.65 9.98
CA SER A 169 2.20 1.16 8.80
C SER A 169 3.71 1.14 9.08
N TYR A 170 4.34 -0.03 8.92
CA TYR A 170 5.79 -0.18 9.02
C TYR A 170 6.37 -0.81 7.75
N MET A 171 7.32 -0.10 7.15
CA MET A 171 8.09 -0.67 6.05
C MET A 171 9.07 -1.71 6.59
N PHE A 172 9.16 -2.86 5.92
CA PHE A 172 10.03 -3.93 6.40
C PHE A 172 11.50 -3.61 6.14
N GLN A 173 12.26 -3.52 7.22
CA GLN A 173 13.71 -3.40 7.21
C GLN A 173 14.32 -4.42 8.15
N ASN A 174 15.38 -5.08 7.70
CA ASN A 174 16.16 -5.99 8.52
C ASN A 174 17.65 -5.70 8.29
N ARG A 175 18.42 -5.62 9.37
CA ARG A 175 19.90 -5.55 9.35
C ARG A 175 20.51 -4.26 8.76
N ASP A 176 19.96 -3.08 9.07
CA ASP A 176 20.65 -1.82 8.79
C ASP A 176 21.46 -1.28 9.98
N ASN A 177 22.27 -0.26 9.71
CA ASN A 177 23.15 0.40 10.67
C ASN A 177 22.71 1.85 10.95
N GLY A 178 21.45 2.20 10.66
CA GLY A 178 20.90 3.54 10.80
C GLY A 178 21.40 4.56 9.78
N GLN A 179 21.95 4.11 8.65
CA GLN A 179 22.50 4.97 7.59
C GLN A 179 21.86 4.67 6.24
N PHE A 180 21.92 5.64 5.32
CA PHE A 180 21.54 5.41 3.93
C PHE A 180 22.35 4.25 3.32
N SER A 181 21.66 3.41 2.57
CA SER A 181 22.30 2.24 1.94
C SER A 181 23.33 2.71 0.90
N PRO A 182 24.61 2.28 1.01
CA PRO A 182 25.65 2.67 0.06
C PRO A 182 25.51 1.98 -1.30
N VAL A 183 24.68 0.93 -1.36
CA VAL A 183 24.22 0.23 -2.56
C VAL A 183 22.76 -0.15 -2.37
N VAL A 184 21.95 0.01 -3.41
CA VAL A 184 20.57 -0.49 -3.44
C VAL A 184 20.58 -2.01 -3.58
N GLY A 185 19.76 -2.68 -2.78
CA GLY A 185 19.63 -4.13 -2.81
C GLY A 185 20.73 -4.84 -2.04
N ARG A 186 21.36 -4.18 -1.05
CA ARG A 186 22.22 -4.87 -0.06
C ARG A 186 21.44 -6.06 0.53
N ASP A 187 20.20 -5.79 0.90
CA ASP A 187 19.17 -6.74 1.29
C ASP A 187 18.00 -6.68 0.30
N GLN A 188 17.16 -7.72 0.26
CA GLN A 188 15.99 -7.73 -0.64
C GLN A 188 14.92 -6.72 -0.21
N TRP A 189 14.93 -6.38 1.08
CA TRP A 189 14.09 -5.39 1.73
C TRP A 189 15.03 -4.30 2.26
N ASP A 190 14.95 -3.09 1.73
CA ASP A 190 15.94 -2.03 1.95
C ASP A 190 15.25 -0.66 2.04
N VAL A 191 14.74 -0.34 3.23
CA VAL A 191 14.04 0.93 3.50
C VAL A 191 15.00 2.12 3.48
N THR A 192 16.26 1.89 3.86
CA THR A 192 17.31 2.91 3.88
C THR A 192 17.88 3.23 2.50
N ALA A 193 17.35 2.61 1.44
CA ALA A 193 17.67 2.99 0.07
C ALA A 193 17.27 4.46 -0.20
N PRO A 194 18.14 5.29 -0.80
CA PRO A 194 17.86 6.72 -0.97
C PRO A 194 16.56 7.06 -1.71
N GLN A 195 16.13 6.22 -2.66
CA GLN A 195 14.87 6.38 -3.40
C GLN A 195 13.61 6.05 -2.57
N VAL A 196 13.76 5.44 -1.39
CA VAL A 196 12.67 5.14 -0.47
C VAL A 196 12.64 6.20 0.63
N LEU A 197 13.72 6.27 1.42
CA LEU A 197 13.79 7.15 2.59
C LEU A 197 13.76 8.64 2.21
N GLY A 198 14.25 8.99 1.01
CA GLY A 198 14.25 10.38 0.51
C GLY A 198 12.86 10.99 0.32
N LEU A 199 11.78 10.20 0.34
CA LEU A 199 10.42 10.72 0.22
C LEU A 199 9.80 11.13 1.58
N PHE A 200 10.34 10.61 2.69
CA PHE A 200 9.75 10.76 4.02
C PHE A 200 9.60 12.21 4.51
N PRO A 201 10.46 13.18 4.16
CA PRO A 201 10.23 14.58 4.57
C PRO A 201 8.87 15.14 4.12
N ALA A 202 8.36 14.72 2.95
CA ALA A 202 7.03 15.09 2.48
C ALA A 202 5.94 14.15 3.01
N VAL A 203 6.15 12.84 2.91
CA VAL A 203 5.16 11.83 3.29
C VAL A 203 4.83 11.88 4.79
N ALA A 204 5.81 12.04 5.67
CA ALA A 204 5.57 12.11 7.11
C ALA A 204 4.71 13.34 7.47
N ARG A 205 4.96 14.50 6.85
CA ARG A 205 4.13 15.71 7.05
C ARG A 205 2.70 15.49 6.61
N GLN A 206 2.53 14.90 5.42
CA GLN A 206 1.21 14.58 4.89
C GLN A 206 0.40 13.71 5.85
N VAL A 207 1.02 12.67 6.43
CA VAL A 207 0.36 11.75 7.36
C VAL A 207 0.09 12.44 8.70
N HIS A 208 1.09 13.05 9.34
CA HIS A 208 0.93 13.64 10.67
C HIS A 208 -0.03 14.84 10.73
N ARG A 209 -0.18 15.59 9.64
CA ARG A 209 -1.18 16.66 9.54
C ARG A 209 -2.59 16.17 9.15
N GLY A 210 -2.74 14.90 8.76
CA GLY A 210 -4.00 14.41 8.20
C GLY A 210 -4.39 15.12 6.91
N ASP A 211 -3.41 15.43 6.04
CA ASP A 211 -3.62 16.23 4.83
C ASP A 211 -4.67 15.59 3.90
N VAL A 212 -4.65 14.26 3.81
CA VAL A 212 -5.69 13.48 3.12
C VAL A 212 -6.70 13.01 4.15
N LYS A 213 -7.96 13.40 3.96
CA LYS A 213 -9.06 13.00 4.81
C LYS A 213 -9.43 11.53 4.57
N GLU A 214 -9.84 10.87 5.65
CA GLU A 214 -10.50 9.58 5.57
C GLU A 214 -11.82 9.71 4.78
N SER A 215 -12.19 8.62 4.11
CA SER A 215 -13.45 8.55 3.39
C SER A 215 -14.62 8.23 4.32
N GLU A 216 -15.62 9.11 4.35
CA GLU A 216 -16.94 8.85 4.95
C GLU A 216 -17.75 7.81 4.16
N LEU A 217 -17.39 7.58 2.88
CA LEU A 217 -18.04 6.57 2.05
C LEU A 217 -17.37 5.22 2.33
N THR A 218 -18.16 4.27 2.81
CA THR A 218 -17.67 2.93 3.14
C THR A 218 -18.29 1.86 2.25
N ALA A 219 -17.45 1.00 1.68
CA ALA A 219 -17.82 -0.24 1.02
C ALA A 219 -17.63 -1.41 2.00
N THR A 220 -18.72 -1.90 2.57
CA THR A 220 -18.70 -2.95 3.60
C THR A 220 -18.96 -4.32 2.99
N ARG A 221 -18.14 -5.31 3.38
CA ARG A 221 -18.40 -6.73 3.18
C ARG A 221 -18.90 -7.35 4.47
N TYR A 222 -20.10 -7.95 4.44
CA TYR A 222 -20.73 -8.52 5.62
C TYR A 222 -20.40 -10.01 5.75
N VAL A 223 -19.95 -10.39 6.95
CA VAL A 223 -19.62 -11.77 7.29
C VAL A 223 -20.42 -12.19 8.52
N HIS A 224 -21.19 -13.27 8.40
CA HIS A 224 -21.89 -13.90 9.52
C HIS A 224 -21.23 -15.26 9.79
N VAL A 225 -20.44 -15.34 10.86
CA VAL A 225 -19.55 -16.48 11.15
C VAL A 225 -20.31 -17.82 11.24
N PRO A 226 -21.48 -17.92 11.91
CA PRO A 226 -22.25 -19.17 11.93
C PRO A 226 -22.68 -19.68 10.55
N SER A 227 -22.86 -18.79 9.55
CA SER A 227 -23.18 -19.20 8.19
C SER A 227 -22.01 -19.85 7.44
N LEU A 228 -20.77 -19.61 7.87
CA LEU A 228 -19.59 -20.19 7.24
C LEU A 228 -19.55 -21.73 7.38
N ALA A 229 -20.04 -22.28 8.51
CA ALA A 229 -20.17 -23.72 8.72
C ALA A 229 -21.14 -24.39 7.73
N GLN A 230 -22.07 -23.60 7.17
CA GLN A 230 -23.02 -24.05 6.15
C GLN A 230 -22.51 -23.77 4.73
N GLY A 231 -21.28 -23.27 4.60
CA GLY A 231 -20.70 -22.86 3.32
C GLY A 231 -21.29 -21.58 2.73
N ARG A 232 -21.87 -20.71 3.56
CA ARG A 232 -22.59 -19.50 3.12
C ARG A 232 -21.85 -18.23 3.50
N ILE A 233 -21.60 -17.38 2.51
CA ILE A 233 -21.06 -16.02 2.62
C ILE A 233 -21.70 -15.16 1.52
N GLY A 234 -21.88 -13.85 1.75
CA GLY A 234 -22.65 -12.96 0.86
C GLY A 234 -21.89 -12.38 -0.34
N PHE A 235 -20.72 -12.94 -0.68
CA PHE A 235 -19.85 -12.50 -1.77
C PHE A 235 -18.79 -13.59 -2.08
N ASP A 236 -18.12 -13.49 -3.23
CA ASP A 236 -16.97 -14.33 -3.61
C ASP A 236 -15.70 -13.48 -3.66
N ASP A 237 -14.76 -13.74 -2.75
CA ASP A 237 -13.48 -13.06 -2.70
C ASP A 237 -12.45 -13.71 -3.62
N THR A 238 -11.55 -12.88 -4.10
CA THR A 238 -10.42 -13.27 -4.94
C THR A 238 -9.12 -12.98 -4.20
N VAL A 239 -8.25 -14.00 -4.15
CA VAL A 239 -6.88 -13.88 -3.66
C VAL A 239 -5.95 -14.30 -4.79
N MET A 240 -5.14 -13.35 -5.27
CA MET A 240 -4.01 -13.66 -6.16
C MET A 240 -2.75 -13.64 -5.30
N GLN A 241 -2.06 -14.76 -5.18
CA GLN A 241 -0.90 -14.89 -4.30
C GLN A 241 0.26 -15.61 -4.99
N ALA A 242 1.46 -15.06 -4.82
CA ALA A 242 2.73 -15.70 -5.12
C ALA A 242 3.68 -15.47 -3.95
N HIS A 243 3.85 -16.49 -3.10
CA HIS A 243 4.53 -16.36 -1.80
C HIS A 243 3.90 -15.23 -0.96
N ASP A 244 4.68 -14.21 -0.57
CA ASP A 244 4.20 -13.08 0.25
C ASP A 244 3.66 -11.90 -0.56
N ILE A 245 3.62 -12.01 -1.89
CA ILE A 245 3.05 -11.01 -2.80
C ILE A 245 1.58 -11.36 -3.01
N LYS A 246 0.68 -10.47 -2.58
CA LYS A 246 -0.76 -10.74 -2.54
C LYS A 246 -1.58 -9.60 -3.16
N SER A 247 -2.72 -9.96 -3.74
CA SER A 247 -3.75 -9.02 -4.17
C SER A 247 -5.15 -9.54 -3.84
N PHE A 248 -5.98 -8.67 -3.28
CA PHE A 248 -7.30 -8.99 -2.72
C PHE A 248 -8.42 -8.20 -3.39
N GLY A 249 -9.60 -8.81 -3.56
CA GLY A 249 -10.82 -8.15 -4.01
C GLY A 249 -12.03 -9.09 -3.86
N SER A 250 -13.21 -8.67 -4.31
CA SER A 250 -14.37 -9.56 -4.47
C SER A 250 -15.25 -9.18 -5.66
N ASP A 251 -16.20 -10.04 -6.00
CA ASP A 251 -17.24 -9.78 -6.99
C ASP A 251 -18.15 -8.58 -6.61
N LYS A 252 -18.29 -8.31 -5.31
CA LYS A 252 -19.09 -7.18 -4.78
C LYS A 252 -18.28 -5.92 -4.56
N VAL A 253 -17.03 -6.04 -4.10
CA VAL A 253 -16.16 -4.91 -3.76
C VAL A 253 -14.81 -5.13 -4.45
N PRO A 254 -14.65 -4.62 -5.68
CA PRO A 254 -13.40 -4.76 -6.43
C PRO A 254 -12.29 -3.94 -5.78
N PHE A 255 -11.02 -4.33 -5.97
CA PHE A 255 -9.86 -3.71 -5.32
C PHE A 255 -9.71 -2.21 -5.60
N GLN A 256 -10.16 -1.75 -6.77
CA GLN A 256 -10.18 -0.35 -7.15
C GLN A 256 -10.99 0.53 -6.19
N THR A 257 -11.92 -0.05 -5.43
CA THR A 257 -12.65 0.64 -4.36
C THR A 257 -11.72 1.32 -3.36
N LEU A 258 -10.56 0.74 -3.06
CA LEU A 258 -9.57 1.32 -2.14
C LEU A 258 -8.93 2.62 -2.65
N SER A 259 -9.11 2.96 -3.93
CA SER A 259 -8.72 4.27 -4.49
C SER A 259 -9.82 5.33 -4.41
N VAL A 260 -11.04 4.92 -4.02
CA VAL A 260 -12.26 5.73 -4.09
C VAL A 260 -12.89 5.96 -2.71
N ALA A 261 -13.05 4.88 -1.94
CA ALA A 261 -13.84 4.81 -0.73
C ALA A 261 -13.13 3.94 0.31
N ARG A 262 -13.49 4.10 1.59
CA ARG A 262 -13.02 3.19 2.65
C ARG A 262 -13.61 1.80 2.40
N SER A 263 -12.83 0.72 2.53
CA SER A 263 -13.30 -0.66 2.37
C SER A 263 -13.06 -1.44 3.64
N VAL A 264 -14.12 -2.08 4.17
CA VAL A 264 -14.04 -2.82 5.44
C VAL A 264 -14.80 -4.13 5.37
N VAL A 265 -14.48 -5.01 6.32
CA VAL A 265 -15.25 -6.19 6.68
C VAL A 265 -16.02 -5.88 7.96
N GLU A 266 -17.28 -6.29 8.02
CA GLU A 266 -18.11 -6.21 9.23
C GLU A 266 -18.57 -7.61 9.61
N PHE A 267 -18.24 -8.05 10.82
CA PHE A 267 -18.80 -9.26 11.40
C PHE A 267 -20.18 -8.95 11.97
N THR A 268 -21.18 -9.74 11.56
CA THR A 268 -22.60 -9.47 11.82
C THR A 268 -23.24 -10.62 12.59
N ASP A 269 -24.29 -10.32 13.37
CA ASP A 269 -25.06 -11.31 14.15
C ASP A 269 -26.06 -12.12 13.31
N GLN A 270 -26.35 -11.68 12.09
CA GLN A 270 -27.29 -12.32 11.18
C GLN A 270 -26.73 -12.32 9.77
N TYR A 271 -27.02 -13.36 9.00
CA TYR A 271 -26.61 -13.42 7.60
C TYR A 271 -27.17 -12.25 6.79
N ARG A 272 -26.29 -11.56 6.07
CA ARG A 272 -26.61 -10.48 5.14
C ARG A 272 -25.85 -10.68 3.84
N GLU A 273 -26.53 -10.45 2.72
CA GLU A 273 -25.88 -10.35 1.42
C GLU A 273 -25.01 -9.09 1.38
N THR A 274 -23.85 -9.16 0.71
CA THR A 274 -23.03 -7.97 0.48
C THR A 274 -23.50 -7.25 -0.77
N PRO A 275 -23.88 -5.96 -0.68
CA PRO A 275 -24.25 -5.18 -1.85
C PRO A 275 -23.03 -4.96 -2.75
N ALA A 276 -23.24 -4.96 -4.07
CA ALA A 276 -22.19 -4.57 -5.00
C ALA A 276 -21.91 -3.07 -4.87
N PHE A 277 -20.64 -2.71 -4.74
CA PHE A 277 -20.21 -1.31 -4.69
C PHE A 277 -20.09 -0.76 -6.11
N ASP A 278 -20.89 0.27 -6.42
CA ASP A 278 -20.86 0.90 -7.74
C ASP A 278 -19.73 1.95 -7.83
N LEU A 279 -18.71 1.63 -8.63
CA LEU A 279 -17.60 2.53 -8.91
C LEU A 279 -17.92 3.57 -9.98
N SER A 280 -18.98 3.40 -10.77
CA SER A 280 -19.27 4.23 -11.94
C SER A 280 -19.33 5.74 -11.64
N PRO A 281 -19.85 6.22 -10.48
CA PRO A 281 -19.87 7.65 -10.18
C PRO A 281 -18.49 8.28 -9.94
N TYR A 282 -17.49 7.43 -9.69
CA TYR A 282 -16.14 7.83 -9.31
C TYR A 282 -15.10 7.59 -10.40
N VAL A 283 -15.52 7.05 -11.55
CA VAL A 283 -14.62 6.66 -12.63
C VAL A 283 -15.01 7.35 -13.93
N GLN A 284 -14.05 8.06 -14.52
CA GLN A 284 -14.21 8.65 -15.84
C GLN A 284 -12.92 8.46 -16.65
N ASN A 285 -13.01 7.82 -17.81
CA ASN A 285 -11.85 7.59 -18.70
C ASN A 285 -10.63 6.95 -18.01
N GLY A 286 -10.87 5.99 -17.11
CA GLY A 286 -9.83 5.30 -16.34
C GLY A 286 -9.23 6.13 -15.18
N LEU A 287 -9.74 7.35 -14.94
CA LEU A 287 -9.40 8.16 -13.79
C LEU A 287 -10.38 7.85 -12.64
N TYR A 288 -9.85 7.34 -11.53
CA TYR A 288 -10.58 7.09 -10.30
C TYR A 288 -10.47 8.31 -9.40
N LYS A 289 -11.59 8.86 -8.95
CA LYS A 289 -11.65 10.01 -8.04
C LYS A 289 -12.12 9.55 -6.67
N SER A 290 -11.32 9.85 -5.65
CA SER A 290 -11.73 9.62 -4.25
C SER A 290 -13.01 10.38 -3.90
N SER A 291 -13.80 9.78 -3.01
CA SER A 291 -14.99 10.37 -2.38
C SER A 291 -14.71 11.70 -1.68
N THR A 292 -13.50 11.90 -1.16
CA THR A 292 -13.06 13.17 -0.56
C THR A 292 -12.71 14.24 -1.62
N GLY A 293 -12.49 13.81 -2.87
CA GLY A 293 -12.05 14.66 -3.97
C GLY A 293 -10.57 15.06 -3.93
N GLN A 294 -9.82 14.66 -2.89
CA GLN A 294 -8.41 15.04 -2.70
C GLN A 294 -7.45 14.13 -3.46
N LEU A 295 -7.86 12.91 -3.81
CA LEU A 295 -7.05 11.95 -4.55
C LEU A 295 -7.67 11.62 -5.90
N ARG A 296 -6.81 11.48 -6.92
CA ARG A 296 -7.19 10.96 -8.23
C ARG A 296 -6.14 9.97 -8.72
N TRP A 297 -6.56 8.85 -9.30
CA TRP A 297 -5.65 7.81 -9.81
C TRP A 297 -5.97 7.50 -11.28
N GLN A 298 -5.06 7.82 -12.19
CA GLN A 298 -5.15 7.42 -13.58
C GLN A 298 -4.62 5.99 -13.72
N GLN A 299 -5.49 5.05 -14.08
CA GLN A 299 -5.09 3.67 -14.34
C GLN A 299 -4.16 3.60 -15.57
N GLY A 300 -3.20 2.68 -15.50
CA GLY A 300 -2.27 2.37 -16.57
C GLY A 300 -2.68 1.12 -17.37
N ASP A 301 -2.17 1.01 -18.58
CA ASP A 301 -2.40 -0.11 -19.52
C ASP A 301 -1.16 -1.00 -19.71
N SER A 302 -0.01 -0.58 -19.18
CA SER A 302 1.27 -1.27 -19.27
C SER A 302 1.99 -1.35 -17.93
N ARG A 303 3.08 -2.11 -17.86
CA ARG A 303 3.90 -2.30 -16.64
C ARG A 303 4.45 -0.99 -16.06
N HIS A 304 4.61 0.04 -16.91
CA HIS A 304 5.25 1.32 -16.59
C HIS A 304 4.35 2.47 -17.04
N SER A 305 3.14 2.48 -16.50
CA SER A 305 2.11 3.48 -16.79
C SER A 305 1.24 3.70 -15.56
N GLY A 306 0.36 4.69 -15.65
CA GLY A 306 -0.49 5.10 -14.55
C GLY A 306 0.23 6.02 -13.56
N TYR A 307 -0.55 6.84 -12.88
CA TYR A 307 -0.09 7.78 -11.88
C TYR A 307 -1.26 8.17 -10.98
N PHE A 308 -0.96 8.72 -9.81
CA PHE A 308 -1.97 9.35 -8.98
C PHE A 308 -1.55 10.76 -8.57
N THR A 309 -2.52 11.50 -8.05
CA THR A 309 -2.34 12.88 -7.61
C THR A 309 -2.93 13.07 -6.22
N ILE A 310 -2.33 14.01 -5.48
CA ILE A 310 -2.79 14.49 -4.18
C ILE A 310 -3.11 15.98 -4.33
N ASP A 311 -4.30 16.39 -3.91
CA ASP A 311 -4.81 17.74 -4.00
C ASP A 311 -5.48 18.11 -2.65
N SER A 312 -4.67 18.22 -1.60
CA SER A 312 -5.11 18.72 -0.29
C SER A 312 -4.70 20.18 -0.10
N PRO A 313 -5.26 20.92 0.88
CA PRO A 313 -4.85 22.30 1.14
C PRO A 313 -3.34 22.46 1.38
N ALA A 314 -2.71 21.55 2.13
CA ALA A 314 -1.31 21.63 2.54
C ALA A 314 -0.33 20.81 1.69
N THR A 315 -0.80 19.84 0.89
CA THR A 315 0.05 18.98 0.05
C THR A 315 -0.55 18.79 -1.34
N LYS A 316 0.27 19.09 -2.36
CA LYS A 316 0.00 18.84 -3.77
C LYS A 316 1.03 17.86 -4.30
N ALA A 317 0.62 16.79 -4.97
CA ALA A 317 1.58 15.83 -5.52
C ALA A 317 1.10 15.17 -6.82
N VAL A 318 2.07 14.71 -7.61
CA VAL A 318 1.89 13.71 -8.66
C VAL A 318 2.94 12.62 -8.50
N VAL A 319 2.51 11.37 -8.55
CA VAL A 319 3.36 10.19 -8.36
C VAL A 319 3.05 9.15 -9.42
N GLY A 320 4.07 8.71 -10.16
CA GLY A 320 3.94 7.69 -11.19
C GLY A 320 4.41 8.16 -12.57
N PHE A 321 3.89 7.53 -13.62
CA PHE A 321 4.26 7.76 -15.02
C PHE A 321 3.41 8.86 -15.65
N ALA A 322 3.70 10.12 -15.28
CA ALA A 322 2.92 11.30 -15.68
C ALA A 322 3.68 12.26 -16.61
N GLN A 323 4.70 11.77 -17.32
CA GLN A 323 5.49 12.58 -18.25
C GLN A 323 4.62 13.30 -19.29
N GLY A 324 4.86 14.59 -19.49
CA GLY A 324 4.16 15.41 -20.48
C GLY A 324 2.74 15.81 -20.08
N GLN A 325 2.22 15.32 -18.94
CA GLN A 325 0.91 15.72 -18.43
C GLN A 325 0.98 17.12 -17.80
N THR A 326 -0.12 17.86 -17.87
CA THR A 326 -0.32 19.09 -17.10
C THR A 326 -1.28 18.81 -15.96
N ILE A 327 -0.73 18.67 -14.75
CA ILE A 327 -1.49 18.29 -13.57
C ILE A 327 -1.85 19.56 -12.80
N ARG A 328 -3.16 19.86 -12.69
CA ARG A 328 -3.68 21.03 -11.96
C ARG A 328 -4.28 20.58 -10.63
N LEU A 329 -3.74 21.09 -9.53
CA LEU A 329 -4.06 20.71 -8.15
C LEU A 329 -4.39 21.98 -7.36
N GLY A 330 -5.59 22.52 -7.62
CA GLY A 330 -5.99 23.84 -7.13
C GLY A 330 -5.05 24.95 -7.62
N ASN A 331 -4.34 25.57 -6.69
CA ASN A 331 -3.40 26.67 -6.95
C ASN A 331 -2.00 26.22 -7.41
N VAL A 332 -1.71 24.91 -7.47
CA VAL A 332 -0.43 24.38 -7.97
C VAL A 332 -0.64 23.67 -9.30
N THR A 333 0.25 23.91 -10.26
CA THR A 333 0.33 23.14 -11.50
C THR A 333 1.69 22.46 -11.59
N ILE A 334 1.72 21.15 -11.79
CA ILE A 334 2.93 20.35 -11.97
C ILE A 334 2.93 19.79 -13.39
N LYS A 335 4.03 19.98 -14.12
CA LYS A 335 4.27 19.37 -15.44
C LYS A 335 5.51 18.49 -15.37
N PRO A 336 5.36 17.18 -15.09
CA PRO A 336 6.47 16.25 -15.05
C PRO A 336 7.12 16.10 -16.43
N GLN A 337 8.44 16.17 -16.49
CA GLN A 337 9.23 15.95 -17.70
C GLN A 337 10.05 14.66 -17.63
N SER A 338 10.23 14.09 -16.44
CA SER A 338 10.76 12.74 -16.24
C SER A 338 9.69 11.67 -16.48
N ARG A 339 10.12 10.49 -16.96
CA ARG A 339 9.23 9.36 -17.28
C ARG A 339 8.41 8.90 -16.06
N PHE A 340 9.06 8.80 -14.91
CA PHE A 340 8.47 8.48 -13.62
C PHE A 340 9.05 9.42 -12.57
N ALA A 341 8.19 9.93 -11.67
CA ALA A 341 8.65 10.65 -10.49
C ALA A 341 7.54 10.68 -9.43
N ALA A 342 7.94 10.84 -8.17
CA ALA A 342 7.14 11.45 -7.12
C ALA A 342 7.55 12.91 -6.99
N ILE A 343 6.62 13.83 -7.26
CA ILE A 343 6.84 15.28 -7.14
C ILE A 343 5.81 15.80 -6.15
N TYR A 344 6.29 16.23 -4.99
CA TYR A 344 5.50 16.81 -3.91
C TYR A 344 5.78 18.30 -3.81
N VAL A 345 4.76 19.08 -3.51
CA VAL A 345 4.81 20.46 -3.03
C VAL A 345 3.99 20.50 -1.75
N THR A 346 4.63 20.74 -0.60
CA THR A 346 3.98 20.66 0.71
C THR A 346 4.37 21.83 1.59
N ALA A 347 3.44 22.33 2.39
CA ALA A 347 3.74 23.31 3.43
C ALA A 347 4.77 22.72 4.42
N GLN A 348 5.71 23.53 4.89
CA GLN A 348 6.72 23.05 5.83
C GLN A 348 6.21 23.06 7.28
N GLU A 349 5.39 24.03 7.62
CA GLU A 349 4.78 24.23 8.94
C GLU A 349 3.61 23.28 9.19
N GLU A 350 3.34 22.98 10.45
CA GLU A 350 2.35 21.99 10.88
C GLU A 350 0.90 22.49 10.71
N ASP A 351 0.66 23.79 10.89
CA ASP A 351 -0.67 24.40 10.93
C ASP A 351 -0.98 25.26 9.68
N LYS A 352 -0.18 25.10 8.61
CA LYS A 352 -0.28 25.91 7.39
C LYS A 352 -0.59 25.08 6.15
N ASP A 353 -1.20 25.76 5.20
CA ASP A 353 -1.50 25.24 3.87
C ASP A 353 -0.59 25.89 2.80
N ILE A 354 -0.76 25.50 1.53
CA ILE A 354 0.03 26.06 0.43
C ILE A 354 -0.13 27.58 0.30
N ASN A 355 -1.25 28.18 0.74
CA ASN A 355 -1.51 29.62 0.61
C ASN A 355 -0.96 30.46 1.76
N SER A 356 -0.86 29.88 2.95
CA SER A 356 -0.49 30.58 4.19
C SER A 356 0.94 30.30 4.65
N SER A 357 1.52 29.19 4.21
CA SER A 357 2.89 28.80 4.53
C SER A 357 3.91 29.81 4.01
N GLN A 358 4.93 30.10 4.82
CA GLN A 358 6.05 30.95 4.42
C GLN A 358 7.15 30.14 3.73
N LYS A 359 7.11 28.80 3.86
CA LYS A 359 8.08 27.89 3.27
C LYS A 359 7.41 26.64 2.73
N LEU A 360 7.48 26.45 1.42
CA LEU A 360 7.06 25.20 0.80
C LEU A 360 8.27 24.31 0.54
N LEU A 361 8.17 23.05 0.94
CA LEU A 361 9.11 22.01 0.56
C LEU A 361 8.65 21.35 -0.73
N ILE A 362 9.58 21.23 -1.67
CA ILE A 362 9.41 20.43 -2.88
C ILE A 362 10.32 19.22 -2.78
N VAL A 363 9.73 18.03 -2.87
CA VAL A 363 10.47 16.76 -2.96
C VAL A 363 10.23 16.16 -4.33
N ALA A 364 11.30 15.89 -5.08
CA ALA A 364 11.25 15.38 -6.44
C ALA A 364 12.18 14.16 -6.56
N LEU A 365 11.59 12.97 -6.56
CA LEU A 365 12.32 11.70 -6.48
C LEU A 365 11.87 10.74 -7.58
N ALA A 366 12.83 10.10 -8.25
CA ALA A 366 12.58 9.01 -9.20
C ALA A 366 13.33 7.75 -8.74
N ARG A 367 13.53 6.78 -9.63
CA ARG A 367 14.26 5.55 -9.30
C ARG A 367 15.73 5.82 -8.96
N ALA A 368 16.38 4.83 -8.35
CA ALA A 368 17.82 4.81 -8.16
C ALA A 368 18.42 3.50 -8.68
N ARG A 369 19.70 3.56 -9.03
CA ARG A 369 20.51 2.41 -9.45
C ARG A 369 21.88 2.47 -8.82
N ASN A 370 22.52 1.33 -8.62
CA ASN A 370 23.95 1.31 -8.34
C ASN A 370 24.73 1.74 -9.59
N THR A 371 25.93 2.30 -9.40
CA THR A 371 26.87 2.51 -10.51
C THR A 371 27.12 1.19 -11.24
N ASP A 372 27.10 1.20 -12.57
CA ASP A 372 27.21 0.03 -13.46
C ASP A 372 26.09 -1.02 -13.36
N MET A 373 24.98 -0.73 -12.67
CA MET A 373 23.82 -1.62 -12.61
C MET A 373 23.19 -1.81 -14.00
N LYS A 374 22.93 -3.07 -14.38
CA LYS A 374 22.36 -3.42 -15.70
C LYS A 374 21.11 -4.28 -15.53
N ILE A 375 19.99 -3.74 -16.00
CA ILE A 375 18.72 -4.47 -16.15
C ILE A 375 18.44 -4.62 -17.64
N PHE A 376 18.18 -5.85 -18.07
CA PHE A 376 17.83 -6.18 -19.45
C PHE A 376 16.31 -6.30 -19.58
N GLN A 377 15.75 -5.52 -20.52
CA GLN A 377 14.32 -5.53 -20.88
C GLN A 377 13.37 -5.45 -19.67
N ASP A 378 13.77 -4.80 -18.58
CA ASP A 378 13.01 -4.68 -17.33
C ASP A 378 12.54 -6.02 -16.73
N THR A 379 13.18 -7.13 -17.12
CA THR A 379 12.81 -8.49 -16.73
C THR A 379 13.95 -9.27 -16.13
N ARG A 380 15.22 -8.86 -16.32
CA ARG A 380 16.37 -9.56 -15.74
C ARG A 380 17.43 -8.58 -15.26
N LEU A 381 17.90 -8.75 -14.03
CA LEU A 381 19.06 -8.04 -13.51
C LEU A 381 20.34 -8.80 -13.89
N LEU A 382 21.14 -8.21 -14.79
CA LEU A 382 22.38 -8.79 -15.31
C LEU A 382 23.60 -8.40 -14.48
N ASN A 383 23.61 -7.17 -13.94
CA ASN A 383 24.67 -6.70 -13.05
C ASN A 383 24.04 -5.89 -11.93
N LYS A 384 24.35 -6.25 -10.67
CA LYS A 384 23.92 -5.50 -9.49
C LYS A 384 24.57 -4.13 -9.39
N GLY A 385 25.74 -3.94 -10.02
CA GLY A 385 26.52 -2.72 -9.89
C GLY A 385 27.21 -2.59 -8.53
N LYS A 386 27.75 -1.41 -8.25
CA LYS A 386 28.51 -1.07 -7.05
C LYS A 386 28.19 0.36 -6.56
N SER A 387 28.67 0.68 -5.36
CA SER A 387 28.62 2.05 -4.82
C SER A 387 29.36 3.03 -5.75
N PRO A 388 28.92 4.30 -5.85
CA PRO A 388 27.75 4.88 -5.18
C PRO A 388 26.41 4.53 -5.85
N VAL A 389 25.33 4.74 -5.09
CA VAL A 389 23.96 4.81 -5.62
C VAL A 389 23.82 6.09 -6.45
N LEU A 390 23.22 5.95 -7.63
CA LEU A 390 22.89 7.01 -8.58
C LEU A 390 21.38 7.23 -8.59
N MET A 391 20.96 8.45 -8.29
CA MET A 391 19.55 8.86 -8.33
C MET A 391 19.20 9.33 -9.74
N GLU A 392 18.08 8.87 -10.31
CA GLU A 392 17.58 9.42 -11.56
C GLU A 392 17.16 10.89 -11.34
N PRO A 393 17.68 11.84 -12.14
CA PRO A 393 17.33 13.24 -11.99
C PRO A 393 15.86 13.46 -12.37
N VAL A 394 15.14 14.21 -11.53
CA VAL A 394 13.78 14.63 -11.81
C VAL A 394 13.78 16.00 -12.47
N ARG A 395 13.06 16.11 -13.59
CA ARG A 395 12.81 17.38 -14.27
C ARG A 395 11.31 17.66 -14.30
N ALA A 396 10.92 18.88 -13.93
CA ALA A 396 9.53 19.32 -13.95
C ALA A 396 9.42 20.85 -13.97
N GLN A 397 8.29 21.34 -14.49
CA GLN A 397 7.85 22.71 -14.24
C GLN A 397 6.80 22.71 -13.13
N ILE A 398 6.98 23.60 -12.17
CA ILE A 398 6.07 23.74 -11.03
C ILE A 398 5.66 25.20 -10.94
N THR A 399 4.37 25.45 -11.12
CA THR A 399 3.76 26.77 -10.97
C THR A 399 2.97 26.79 -9.67
N VAL A 400 3.25 27.74 -8.78
CA VAL A 400 2.41 28.01 -7.61
C VAL A 400 1.73 29.35 -7.84
N ASN A 401 0.40 29.37 -7.85
CA ASN A 401 -0.40 30.56 -8.14
C ASN A 401 -0.47 31.50 -6.92
N ARG A 402 0.72 31.92 -6.46
CA ARG A 402 0.98 32.87 -5.40
C ARG A 402 1.99 33.90 -5.92
N GLN A 403 1.70 35.18 -5.75
CA GLN A 403 2.51 36.26 -6.35
C GLN A 403 3.75 36.62 -5.53
N ASP A 404 3.78 36.18 -4.28
CA ASP A 404 4.74 36.53 -3.23
C ASP A 404 5.95 35.57 -3.16
N ILE A 405 6.22 34.73 -4.18
CA ILE A 405 7.40 33.85 -4.15
C ILE A 405 8.67 34.72 -4.21
N LEU A 406 9.39 34.81 -3.10
CA LEU A 406 10.63 35.58 -2.99
C LEU A 406 11.84 34.81 -3.53
N LYS A 407 11.93 33.52 -3.19
CA LYS A 407 13.09 32.69 -3.54
C LYS A 407 12.70 31.25 -3.81
N ALA A 408 13.39 30.63 -4.75
CA ALA A 408 13.40 29.19 -4.96
C ALA A 408 14.83 28.68 -4.78
N ILE A 409 15.06 27.79 -3.83
CA ILE A 409 16.40 27.40 -3.36
C ILE A 409 16.55 25.90 -3.51
N ALA A 410 17.64 25.45 -4.13
CA ALA A 410 18.01 24.03 -4.08
C ALA A 410 18.56 23.71 -2.68
N LEU A 411 18.08 22.62 -2.07
CA LEU A 411 18.60 22.14 -0.80
C LEU A 411 19.65 21.04 -1.05
N ASP A 412 20.53 20.77 -0.09
CA ASP A 412 21.39 19.59 -0.12
C ASP A 412 20.61 18.31 0.29
N HIS A 413 21.28 17.17 0.29
CA HIS A 413 20.65 15.89 0.66
C HIS A 413 20.28 15.78 2.15
N ASP A 414 20.78 16.66 3.01
CA ASP A 414 20.38 16.81 4.41
C ASP A 414 19.20 17.79 4.57
N GLY A 415 18.74 18.42 3.48
CA GLY A 415 17.69 19.42 3.48
C GLY A 415 18.15 20.82 3.91
N ARG A 416 19.47 21.10 3.92
CA ARG A 416 20.01 22.44 4.22
C ARG A 416 20.05 23.29 2.96
N LYS A 417 19.90 24.61 3.13
CA LYS A 417 19.95 25.56 2.03
C LYS A 417 21.34 25.58 1.38
N THR A 418 21.38 25.53 0.06
CA THR A 418 22.60 25.77 -0.71
C THR A 418 22.64 27.22 -1.21
N GLN A 419 23.71 27.59 -1.92
CA GLN A 419 23.81 28.87 -2.62
C GLN A 419 23.08 28.86 -3.98
N THR A 420 22.54 27.72 -4.41
CA THR A 420 21.88 27.57 -5.71
C THR A 420 20.45 28.09 -5.64
N ILE A 421 20.21 29.22 -6.32
CA ILE A 421 18.89 29.83 -6.48
C ILE A 421 18.34 29.49 -7.87
N LEU A 422 17.10 29.04 -7.93
CA LEU A 422 16.40 28.74 -9.18
C LEU A 422 15.71 30.02 -9.69
N PRO A 423 15.75 30.29 -11.00
CA PRO A 423 15.00 31.38 -11.58
C PRO A 423 13.50 31.13 -11.44
N ILE A 424 12.76 32.18 -11.10
CA ILE A 424 11.30 32.19 -11.05
C ILE A 424 10.82 33.02 -12.25
N GLN A 425 10.01 32.42 -13.11
CA GLN A 425 9.41 33.08 -14.28
C GLN A 425 7.91 32.87 -14.24
N ASP A 426 7.13 33.94 -14.21
CA ASP A 426 5.65 33.87 -14.14
C ASP A 426 5.13 32.94 -13.03
N ARG A 427 5.77 33.00 -11.85
CA ARG A 427 5.48 32.14 -10.67
C ARG A 427 5.76 30.65 -10.89
N THR A 428 6.52 30.34 -11.93
CA THR A 428 6.94 29.00 -12.30
C THR A 428 8.42 28.84 -12.03
N ILE A 429 8.77 27.71 -11.43
CA ILE A 429 10.15 27.24 -11.35
C ILE A 429 10.31 26.00 -12.22
N THR A 430 11.50 25.83 -12.79
CA THR A 430 11.88 24.59 -13.47
C THR A 430 12.95 23.91 -12.65
N ILE A 431 12.63 22.73 -12.12
CA ILE A 431 13.61 21.86 -11.45
C ILE A 431 14.26 20.95 -12.49
N ASP A 432 15.56 20.76 -12.36
CA ASP A 432 16.36 19.81 -13.13
C ASP A 432 17.41 19.18 -12.19
N GLY A 433 17.08 18.02 -11.65
CA GLY A 433 17.94 17.30 -10.70
C GLY A 433 19.34 16.99 -11.25
N ALA A 434 19.54 16.96 -12.57
CA ALA A 434 20.86 16.76 -13.16
C ALA A 434 21.76 18.00 -13.01
N LEU A 435 21.14 19.20 -13.06
CA LEU A 435 21.82 20.48 -12.89
C LEU A 435 22.02 20.82 -11.41
N GLN A 436 20.94 20.76 -10.62
CA GLN A 436 21.01 21.15 -9.20
C GLN A 436 21.58 20.05 -8.29
N LYS A 437 21.69 18.80 -8.76
CA LYS A 437 22.20 17.65 -8.00
C LYS A 437 21.49 17.46 -6.65
N THR A 438 20.17 17.62 -6.64
CA THR A 438 19.34 17.44 -5.44
C THR A 438 17.97 16.88 -5.78
N ILE A 439 17.29 16.39 -4.75
CA ILE A 439 15.90 15.94 -4.75
C ILE A 439 15.00 16.85 -3.92
N TYR A 440 15.56 17.88 -3.27
CA TYR A 440 14.89 18.77 -2.36
C TYR A 440 15.05 20.23 -2.77
N TYR A 441 13.94 20.97 -2.78
CA TYR A 441 13.92 22.40 -3.07
C TYR A 441 13.00 23.10 -2.07
N GLN A 442 13.25 24.38 -1.81
CA GLN A 442 12.41 25.20 -0.95
C GLN A 442 11.94 26.44 -1.70
N LEU A 443 10.64 26.75 -1.60
CA LEU A 443 10.10 28.05 -1.95
C LEU A 443 9.95 28.89 -0.69
N GLU A 444 10.43 30.12 -0.71
CA GLU A 444 10.24 31.12 0.35
C GLU A 444 9.33 32.24 -0.14
N TYR A 445 8.44 32.67 0.74
CA TYR A 445 7.46 33.74 0.52
C TYR A 445 7.72 34.92 1.45
#